data_AF-A0AAJ2IE68-F1
#
_entry.id   AF-A0AAJ2IE68-F1
#
_cell.length_a   1.000
_cell.length_b   1.000
_cell.length_c   1.000
_cell.angle_alpha   90.00
_cell.angle_beta   90.00
_cell.angle_gamma   90.00
#
_symmetry.space_group_name_H-M   'P 1'
#
loop_
_entity.id
_entity.type
_entity.pdbx_description
1 polymer ?
#
loop_
_entity_poly.entity_id
_entity_poly.type
_entity_poly.pdbx_seq_one_letter_code
_entity_poly.pdbx_strand_id
1 'polypeptide(L)' 'MTLDDLLRWEDSGASWRVVHHGPDGITLGLLRCDGGEEVDRVVTDDPIILAHIGGRSSSAEEPE' A
#
# COMPACT_ATOMS: atom_id res chain seq x y z
N MET A 1 3.34 -3.59 9.56
CA MET A 1 1.97 -3.21 9.13
C MET A 1 1.26 -4.49 8.73
N THR A 2 0.03 -4.67 9.17
CA THR A 2 -0.81 -5.83 8.81
C THR A 2 -1.78 -5.46 7.69
N LEU A 3 -2.48 -6.46 7.12
CA LEU A 3 -3.53 -6.19 6.12
C LEU A 3 -4.64 -5.30 6.71
N ASP A 4 -5.03 -5.50 7.97
CA ASP A 4 -6.05 -4.69 8.63
C ASP A 4 -5.66 -3.21 8.71
N ASP A 5 -4.39 -2.92 9.02
CA ASP A 5 -3.86 -1.55 9.02
C ASP A 5 -3.95 -0.90 7.64
N LEU A 6 -3.70 -1.68 6.56
CA LEU A 6 -3.77 -1.20 5.18
C LEU A 6 -5.21 -0.93 4.76
N LEU A 7 -6.13 -1.83 5.07
CA LEU A 7 -7.55 -1.65 4.81
C LEU A 7 -8.12 -0.47 5.59
N ARG A 8 -7.72 -0.28 6.85
CA ARG A 8 -8.08 0.93 7.62
C ARG A 8 -7.55 2.21 7.00
N TRP A 9 -6.36 2.17 6.40
CA TRP A 9 -5.79 3.32 5.70
C TRP A 9 -6.64 3.69 4.48
N GLU A 10 -6.99 2.69 3.66
CA GLU A 10 -7.90 2.84 2.51
C GLU A 10 -9.28 3.36 2.94
N ASP A 11 -9.86 2.79 4.00
CA ASP A 11 -11.16 3.19 4.56
C ASP A 11 -11.16 4.64 5.09
N SER A 12 -10.01 5.11 5.58
CA SER A 12 -9.83 6.51 5.97
C SER A 12 -9.76 7.47 4.76
N GLY A 13 -9.89 6.96 3.54
CA GLY A 13 -9.77 7.70 2.29
C GLY A 13 -8.32 8.03 1.92
N ALA A 14 -7.35 7.39 2.57
CA ALA A 14 -5.93 7.57 2.29
C ALA A 14 -5.45 6.49 1.33
N SER A 15 -4.56 6.85 0.40
CA SER A 15 -4.08 5.92 -0.63
C SER A 15 -2.71 5.37 -0.25
N TRP A 16 -2.36 4.21 -0.80
CA TRP A 16 -1.01 3.66 -0.73
C TRP A 16 -0.48 3.42 -2.14
N ARG A 17 0.85 3.39 -2.29
CA ARG A 17 1.53 3.01 -3.53
C ARG A 17 2.74 2.13 -3.27
N VAL A 18 3.05 1.22 -4.16
CA VAL A 18 4.28 0.43 -4.14
C VAL A 18 5.42 1.30 -4.65
N VAL A 19 6.38 1.58 -3.79
CA VAL A 19 7.60 2.36 -4.10
C VAL A 19 8.74 1.42 -4.52
N HIS A 20 8.79 0.22 -3.94
CA HIS A 20 9.78 -0.78 -4.28
C HIS A 20 9.16 -2.17 -4.16
N HIS A 21 9.54 -3.06 -5.07
CA HIS A 21 9.21 -4.48 -5.02
C HIS A 21 10.49 -5.29 -5.22
N GLY A 22 10.75 -6.24 -4.33
CA GLY A 22 11.98 -7.00 -4.33
C GLY A 22 11.81 -8.39 -3.74
N PRO A 23 12.87 -9.21 -3.78
CA PRO A 23 12.86 -10.57 -3.23
C PRO A 23 12.72 -10.58 -1.69
N ASP A 24 13.16 -9.50 -1.02
CA ASP A 24 13.06 -9.32 0.42
C ASP A 24 11.71 -8.75 0.89
N GLY A 25 10.79 -8.44 -0.04
CA GLY A 25 9.47 -7.87 0.24
C GLY A 25 9.17 -6.62 -0.60
N ILE A 26 8.16 -5.86 -0.16
CA ILE A 26 7.72 -4.65 -0.82
C ILE A 26 7.79 -3.44 0.13
N THR A 27 8.00 -2.27 -0.46
CA THR A 27 7.92 -0.99 0.23
C THR A 27 6.70 -0.23 -0.25
N LEU A 28 5.77 0.04 0.66
CA LEU A 28 4.58 0.83 0.44
C LEU A 28 4.82 2.26 0.93
N GLY A 29 4.60 3.24 0.07
CA GLY A 29 4.42 4.62 0.47
C GLY A 29 2.96 4.84 0.84
N LEU A 30 2.70 5.36 2.03
CA LEU A 30 1.37 5.77 2.48
C LEU A 30 1.17 7.24 2.17
N LEU A 31 0.15 7.55 1.37
CA LEU A 31 -0.16 8.90 0.89
C LEU A 31 -1.38 9.43 1.62
N ARG A 32 -1.34 10.70 2.01
CA ARG A 32 -2.54 11.38 2.55
C ARG A 32 -3.53 11.73 1.44
N CYS A 33 -4.80 11.79 1.83
CA CYS A 33 -5.94 12.14 0.97
C CYS A 33 -5.79 13.53 0.31
N ASP A 34 -5.15 14.49 0.96
CA ASP A 34 -5.18 15.91 0.56
C ASP A 34 -4.17 16.34 -0.52
N GLY A 35 -3.38 15.43 -1.10
CA GLY A 35 -2.41 15.85 -2.12
C GLY A 35 -1.40 14.80 -2.61
N GLY A 36 -1.56 13.53 -2.24
CA GLY A 36 -0.63 12.49 -2.66
C GLY A 36 0.77 12.61 -2.06
N GLU A 37 0.93 13.44 -1.02
CA GLU A 37 2.18 13.54 -0.29
C GLU A 37 2.37 12.25 0.53
N GLU A 38 3.54 11.65 0.37
CA GLU A 38 3.93 10.44 1.09
C GLU A 38 4.25 10.80 2.53
N VAL A 39 3.48 10.28 3.46
CA VAL A 39 3.58 10.63 4.88
C VAL A 39 4.25 9.57 5.71
N ASP A 40 4.31 8.35 5.17
CA ASP A 40 5.04 7.26 5.78
C ASP A 40 5.47 6.24 4.72
N ARG A 41 6.51 5.46 5.05
CA ARG A 41 6.94 4.30 4.25
C ARG A 41 6.98 3.07 5.12
N VAL A 42 6.29 2.04 4.64
CA VAL A 42 6.20 0.76 5.29
C VAL A 42 6.86 -0.29 4.43
N VAL A 43 7.77 -1.06 5.01
CA VAL A 43 8.29 -2.28 4.39
C VAL A 43 7.53 -3.47 4.94
N THR A 44 7.08 -4.35 4.06
CA THR A 44 6.39 -5.59 4.43
C THR A 44 6.70 -6.72 3.45
N ASP A 45 7.00 -7.88 3.99
CA ASP A 45 7.13 -9.16 3.30
C ASP A 45 5.90 -10.07 3.54
N ASP A 46 4.84 -9.52 4.13
CA ASP A 46 3.70 -10.31 4.57
C ASP A 46 2.93 -10.89 3.36
N PRO A 47 2.80 -12.21 3.24
CA PRO A 47 2.21 -12.85 2.08
C PRO A 47 0.74 -12.46 1.86
N ILE A 48 0.04 -12.05 2.91
CA ILE A 48 -1.35 -11.59 2.83
C ILE A 48 -1.41 -10.21 2.17
N ILE A 49 -0.53 -9.29 2.55
CA ILE A 49 -0.46 -7.96 1.92
C ILE A 49 -0.02 -8.11 0.46
N LEU A 50 0.97 -8.96 0.19
CA LEU A 50 1.42 -9.26 -1.17
C LEU A 50 0.26 -9.79 -2.05
N ALA A 51 -0.57 -10.68 -1.51
CA ALA A 51 -1.74 -11.20 -2.21
C ALA A 51 -2.84 -10.14 -2.42
N HIS A 52 -3.09 -9.26 -1.45
CA HIS A 52 -4.05 -8.15 -1.56
C HIS A 52 -3.63 -7.14 -2.64
N ILE A 53 -2.33 -6.83 -2.69
CA ILE A 53 -1.78 -5.95 -3.71
C ILE A 53 -1.91 -6.63 -5.08
N GLY A 54 -1.57 -7.92 -5.17
CA GLY A 54 -1.94 -8.79 -6.30
C GLY A 54 -1.42 -8.35 -7.68
N GLY A 55 -0.53 -7.34 -7.73
CA GLY A 55 -0.04 -6.70 -8.96
C GLY A 55 -0.36 -5.22 -9.08
N ARG A 56 -1.21 -4.65 -8.22
CA ARG A 56 -1.49 -3.22 -8.17
C ARG A 56 -0.24 -2.45 -7.71
N SER A 57 0.05 -1.34 -8.38
CA SER A 57 1.12 -0.42 -8.01
C SER A 57 0.62 0.64 -7.04
N SER A 58 -0.71 0.80 -6.91
CA SER A 58 -1.36 1.76 -6.03
C SER A 58 -2.79 1.34 -5.70
N SER A 59 -3.29 1.78 -4.54
CA SER A 59 -4.69 1.61 -4.15
C SER A 59 -5.68 2.31 -5.08
N ALA A 60 -5.21 3.34 -5.80
CA ALA A 60 -6.02 4.09 -6.76
C ALA A 60 -6.18 3.37 -8.12
N GLU A 61 -5.44 2.27 -8.34
CA GLU A 61 -5.70 1.41 -9.50
C GLU A 61 -6.94 0.57 -9.18
N GLU A 62 -8.07 0.94 -9.79
CA GLU A 62 -9.29 0.14 -9.74
C GLU A 62 -9.01 -1.21 -10.43
N PRO A 63 -9.37 -2.35 -9.82
CA PRO A 63 -9.30 -3.63 -10.49
C PRO A 63 -10.30 -3.65 -11.66
N GLU A 64 -9.83 -3.94 -12.87
CA GLU A 64 -10.68 -4.20 -14.06
C GLU A 64 -11.57 -5.44 -13.91
#